data_AF-A0A382PN46-F1
#
_entry.id   AF-A0A382PN46-F1
#
_cell.length_a   1.000
_cell.length_b   1.000
_cell.length_c   1.000
_cell.angle_alpha   90.00
_cell.angle_beta   90.00
_cell.angle_gamma   90.00
#
_symmetry.space_group_name_H-M   'P 1'
#
loop_
_entity.id
_entity.type
_entity.pdbx_description
1 polymer ?
#
loop_
_entity_poly.entity_id
_entity_poly.type
_entity_poly.pdbx_seq_one_letter_code
_entity_poly.pdbx_strand_id
1 'polypeptide(L)'
;MFEKHHSPEDRLNTWRNFRNEKPSTIEEVISEFAHIKILDRYLDYYTPKSWPNVFTIVYDGYFCQTGITLLMIATLDQLGFIKEDNLVLPVISNNEIGNTGIVFEHKDCFLNFTPGEIVLKDTALKQGTLFQTHKLPLKQIYS
;
A
#
# COMPACT_ATOMS: atom_id res chain seq x y z
N MET A 1 -9.61 -2.49 9.18
CA MET A 1 -9.78 -3.47 8.09
C MET A 1 -9.57 -4.95 8.47
N PHE A 2 -8.35 -5.50 8.51
CA PHE A 2 -8.14 -6.96 8.63
C PHE A 2 -7.71 -7.43 10.03
N GLU A 3 -8.44 -8.40 10.59
CA GLU A 3 -8.17 -8.96 11.91
C GLU A 3 -7.46 -10.32 11.85
N LYS A 4 -6.73 -10.67 12.93
CA LYS A 4 -5.95 -11.92 13.02
C LYS A 4 -6.81 -13.18 12.81
N HIS A 5 -8.08 -13.12 13.18
CA HIS A 5 -8.99 -14.26 13.14
C HIS A 5 -9.72 -14.43 11.80
N HIS A 6 -9.58 -13.46 10.86
CA HIS A 6 -10.19 -13.54 9.54
C HIS A 6 -9.58 -14.69 8.72
N SER A 7 -10.43 -15.49 8.08
CA SER A 7 -10.04 -16.44 7.03
C SER A 7 -9.61 -15.72 5.74
N PRO A 8 -8.98 -16.41 4.77
CA PRO A 8 -8.73 -15.85 3.44
C PRO A 8 -10.00 -15.28 2.78
N GLU A 9 -11.12 -15.99 2.92
CA GLU A 9 -12.41 -15.59 2.36
C GLU A 9 -12.97 -14.35 3.07
N ASP A 10 -12.83 -14.26 4.40
CA ASP A 10 -13.22 -13.08 5.17
C ASP A 10 -12.42 -11.86 4.71
N ARG A 11 -11.11 -11.99 4.51
CA ARG A 11 -10.27 -10.88 4.03
C ARG A 11 -10.70 -10.39 2.66
N LEU A 12 -10.96 -11.30 1.71
CA LEU A 12 -11.46 -10.93 0.39
C LEU A 12 -12.82 -10.23 0.47
N ASN A 13 -13.72 -10.71 1.34
CA ASN A 13 -15.04 -10.11 1.54
C ASN A 13 -14.94 -8.73 2.21
N THR A 14 -14.15 -8.58 3.27
CA THR A 14 -13.89 -7.30 3.94
C THR A 14 -13.36 -6.28 2.94
N TRP A 15 -12.34 -6.65 2.15
CA TRP A 15 -11.78 -5.74 1.16
C TRP A 15 -12.82 -5.38 0.09
N ARG A 16 -13.60 -6.35 -0.39
CA ARG A 16 -14.68 -6.11 -1.38
C ARG A 16 -15.75 -5.17 -0.85
N ASN A 17 -16.20 -5.37 0.39
CA ASN A 17 -17.21 -4.56 1.03
C ASN A 17 -16.75 -3.12 1.17
N PHE A 18 -15.51 -2.89 1.63
CA PHE A 18 -14.94 -1.55 1.70
C PHE A 18 -14.97 -0.83 0.34
N ARG A 19 -14.59 -1.50 -0.75
CA ARG A 19 -14.65 -0.90 -2.09
C ARG A 19 -16.09 -0.62 -2.56
N ASN A 20 -17.06 -1.40 -2.09
CA ASN A 20 -18.48 -1.22 -2.40
C ASN A 20 -19.15 -0.12 -1.56
N GLU A 21 -18.61 0.18 -0.38
CA GLU A 21 -19.03 1.34 0.44
C GLU A 21 -18.70 2.67 -0.25
N LYS A 22 -17.80 2.64 -1.25
CA LYS A 22 -17.41 3.79 -2.06
C LYS A 22 -16.94 4.97 -1.20
N PRO A 23 -15.81 4.80 -0.48
CA PRO A 23 -15.18 5.95 0.16
C PRO A 23 -15.01 7.07 -0.86
N SER A 24 -15.24 8.29 -0.40
CA SER A 24 -15.41 9.47 -1.24
C SER A 24 -14.12 10.27 -1.43
N THR A 25 -13.10 9.98 -0.61
CA THR A 25 -11.82 10.67 -0.61
C THR A 25 -10.62 9.70 -0.50
N ILE A 26 -9.43 10.18 -0.87
CA ILE A 26 -8.18 9.43 -0.71
C ILE A 26 -7.88 9.25 0.79
N GLU A 27 -8.18 10.26 1.59
CA GLU A 27 -7.98 10.30 3.03
C GLU A 27 -8.77 9.20 3.75
N GLU A 28 -10.02 8.94 3.33
CA GLU A 28 -10.82 7.82 3.86
C GLU A 28 -10.17 6.46 3.57
N VAL A 29 -9.61 6.28 2.37
CA VAL A 29 -8.88 5.05 2.01
C VAL A 29 -7.64 4.89 2.86
N ILE A 30 -6.84 5.95 3.00
CA ILE A 30 -5.61 5.90 3.79
C ILE A 30 -5.92 5.65 5.27
N SER A 31 -6.95 6.30 5.81
CA SER A 31 -7.42 6.12 7.18
C SER A 31 -7.84 4.67 7.45
N GLU A 32 -8.64 4.07 6.56
CA GLU A 32 -9.08 2.68 6.75
C GLU A 32 -7.90 1.69 6.70
N PHE A 33 -6.93 1.93 5.82
CA PHE A 33 -5.73 1.09 5.70
C PHE A 33 -4.80 1.20 6.90
N ALA A 34 -4.84 2.30 7.66
CA ALA A 34 -4.10 2.46 8.91
C ALA A 34 -4.51 1.43 9.98
N HIS A 35 -5.72 0.89 9.88
CA HIS A 35 -6.21 -0.16 10.78
C HIS A 35 -5.65 -1.55 10.45
N ILE A 36 -4.90 -1.71 9.36
CA ILE A 36 -4.22 -2.97 9.05
C ILE A 36 -2.96 -3.06 9.90
N LYS A 37 -2.87 -4.10 10.73
CA LYS A 37 -1.64 -4.36 11.49
C LYS A 37 -0.50 -4.67 10.53
N ILE A 38 0.54 -3.84 10.54
CA ILE A 38 1.77 -4.09 9.79
C ILE A 38 2.47 -5.32 10.37
N LEU A 39 2.79 -6.26 9.49
CA LEU A 39 3.54 -7.47 9.81
C LEU A 39 4.97 -7.37 9.28
N ASP A 40 5.81 -8.31 9.74
CA ASP A 40 7.17 -8.47 9.24
C ASP A 40 7.18 -8.69 7.72
N ARG A 41 8.37 -8.52 7.12
CA ARG A 41 8.55 -8.56 5.68
C ARG A 41 8.13 -9.91 5.07
N TYR A 42 6.96 -9.94 4.44
CA TYR A 42 6.50 -11.03 3.57
C TYR A 42 7.00 -10.90 2.14
N LEU A 43 6.94 -9.68 1.59
CA LEU A 43 7.33 -9.38 0.22
C LEU A 43 8.73 -8.79 0.17
N ASP A 44 9.58 -9.30 -0.72
CA ASP A 44 10.85 -8.66 -1.04
C ASP A 44 10.61 -7.38 -1.86
N TYR A 45 10.69 -6.24 -1.20
CA TYR A 45 10.47 -4.94 -1.82
C TYR A 45 11.53 -4.52 -2.84
N TYR A 46 12.65 -5.26 -2.99
CA TYR A 46 13.64 -5.00 -4.03
C TYR A 46 13.28 -5.63 -5.38
N THR A 47 12.35 -6.59 -5.41
CA THR A 47 12.11 -7.43 -6.59
C THR A 47 10.65 -7.34 -7.07
N PRO A 48 10.21 -6.23 -7.70
CA PRO A 48 8.82 -6.05 -8.13
C PRO A 48 8.27 -7.11 -9.07
N LYS A 49 9.14 -7.79 -9.81
CA LYS A 49 8.77 -8.86 -10.74
C LYS A 49 8.29 -10.14 -10.03
N SER A 50 8.61 -10.30 -8.74
CA SER A 50 8.18 -11.46 -7.94
C SER A 50 7.02 -11.15 -7.01
N TRP A 51 6.51 -9.91 -7.00
CA TRP A 51 5.37 -9.58 -6.17
C TRP A 51 4.13 -10.33 -6.66
N PRO A 52 3.38 -10.96 -5.74
CA PRO A 52 2.10 -11.55 -6.09
C PRO A 52 1.10 -10.45 -6.44
N ASN A 53 0.08 -10.80 -7.23
CA ASN A 53 -1.04 -9.91 -7.50
C ASN A 53 -1.78 -9.53 -6.19
N VAL A 54 -2.49 -8.41 -6.21
CA VAL A 54 -3.19 -7.88 -5.03
C VAL A 54 -4.25 -8.80 -4.44
N PHE A 55 -4.87 -9.68 -5.23
CA PHE A 55 -5.83 -10.66 -4.69
C PHE A 55 -5.13 -11.73 -3.86
N THR A 56 -3.97 -12.20 -4.32
CA THR A 56 -3.12 -13.12 -3.56
C THR A 56 -2.60 -12.48 -2.28
N ILE A 57 -2.20 -11.20 -2.31
CA ILE A 57 -1.79 -10.45 -1.10
C ILE A 57 -2.88 -10.47 -0.03
N VAL A 58 -4.14 -10.23 -0.42
CA VAL A 58 -5.28 -10.25 0.51
C VAL A 58 -5.61 -11.67 0.96
N TYR A 59 -5.63 -12.61 0.03
CA TYR A 59 -5.94 -14.01 0.32
C TYR A 59 -4.94 -14.60 1.32
N ASP A 60 -3.64 -14.45 1.09
CA ASP A 60 -2.59 -15.00 1.94
C ASP A 60 -2.26 -14.13 3.16
N GLY A 61 -2.74 -12.88 3.18
CA GLY A 61 -2.54 -11.96 4.30
C GLY A 61 -1.12 -11.39 4.37
N TYR A 62 -0.50 -11.07 3.23
CA TYR A 62 0.83 -10.48 3.14
C TYR A 62 0.85 -9.00 3.53
N PHE A 63 0.45 -8.69 4.76
CA PHE A 63 0.27 -7.34 5.29
C PHE A 63 1.56 -6.72 5.83
N CYS A 64 2.68 -6.91 5.14
CA CYS A 64 3.84 -6.06 5.35
C CYS A 64 3.63 -4.69 4.69
N GLN A 65 4.48 -3.72 5.01
CA GLN A 65 4.48 -2.37 4.44
C GLN A 65 4.21 -2.37 2.92
N THR A 66 4.95 -3.19 2.17
CA THR A 66 4.82 -3.32 0.72
C THR A 66 3.46 -3.86 0.29
N GLY A 67 2.97 -4.92 0.93
CA GLY A 67 1.68 -5.51 0.57
C GLY A 67 0.52 -4.56 0.84
N ILE A 68 0.58 -3.83 1.96
CA ILE A 68 -0.41 -2.79 2.29
C ILE A 68 -0.38 -1.67 1.25
N THR A 69 0.81 -1.19 0.85
CA THR A 69 0.94 -0.16 -0.20
C THR A 69 0.34 -0.62 -1.53
N LEU A 70 0.64 -1.84 -1.99
CA LEU A 70 0.08 -2.38 -3.24
C LEU A 70 -1.44 -2.49 -3.19
N LEU A 71 -1.96 -2.95 -2.06
CA LEU A 71 -3.39 -3.08 -1.84
C LEU A 71 -4.11 -1.72 -1.80
N MET A 72 -3.46 -0.71 -1.22
CA MET A 72 -3.94 0.66 -1.17
C MET A 72 -4.02 1.24 -2.59
N ILE A 73 -2.96 1.09 -3.39
CA ILE A 73 -2.93 1.53 -4.79
C ILE A 73 -4.09 0.90 -5.58
N ALA A 74 -4.28 -0.42 -5.48
CA ALA A 74 -5.35 -1.09 -6.19
C ALA A 74 -6.75 -0.62 -5.78
N THR A 75 -6.91 -0.21 -4.52
CA THR A 75 -8.16 0.36 -4.02
C THR A 75 -8.40 1.76 -4.57
N LEU A 76 -7.37 2.62 -4.56
CA LEU A 76 -7.42 3.97 -5.14
C LEU A 76 -7.70 3.93 -6.65
N ASP A 77 -7.11 2.99 -7.37
CA ASP A 77 -7.34 2.79 -8.81
C ASP A 77 -8.80 2.40 -9.08
N GLN A 78 -9.30 1.37 -8.40
CA GLN A 78 -10.67 0.92 -8.59
C GLN A 78 -11.71 2.00 -8.27
N LEU A 79 -11.41 2.89 -7.32
CA LEU A 79 -12.27 4.02 -6.95
C LEU A 79 -12.10 5.23 -7.88
N GLY A 80 -11.13 5.21 -8.80
CA GLY A 80 -10.87 6.28 -9.76
C GLY A 80 -10.16 7.50 -9.16
N PHE A 81 -9.52 7.36 -8.00
CA PHE A 81 -8.77 8.44 -7.35
C PHE A 81 -7.39 8.67 -7.98
N ILE A 82 -6.85 7.64 -8.60
CA ILE A 82 -5.61 7.70 -9.38
C ILE A 82 -5.93 7.42 -10.85
N LYS A 83 -5.16 8.04 -11.75
CA LYS A 83 -5.23 7.86 -13.21
C LYS A 83 -3.86 7.57 -13.81
N GLU A 84 -2.89 7.27 -12.95
CA GLU A 84 -1.50 7.03 -13.30
C GLU A 84 -1.33 5.64 -13.91
N ASP A 85 -0.97 5.59 -15.20
CA ASP A 85 -0.61 4.33 -15.85
C ASP A 85 0.72 3.75 -15.33
N ASN A 86 1.55 4.59 -14.72
CA ASN A 86 2.86 4.22 -14.18
C ASN A 86 2.95 4.64 -12.71
N LEU A 87 3.23 3.66 -11.87
CA LEU A 87 3.43 3.84 -10.44
C LEU A 87 4.87 4.27 -10.17
N VAL A 88 5.04 5.19 -9.22
CA VAL A 88 6.35 5.55 -8.66
C VAL A 88 6.36 5.05 -7.21
N LEU A 89 7.22 4.07 -6.93
CA LEU A 89 7.24 3.31 -5.68
C LEU A 89 8.61 3.40 -5.02
N PRO A 90 8.87 4.44 -4.22
CA PRO A 90 10.09 4.57 -3.43
C PRO A 90 10.18 3.44 -2.40
N VAL A 91 11.34 2.79 -2.32
CA VAL A 91 11.70 1.88 -1.23
C VAL A 91 12.34 2.72 -0.14
N ILE A 92 11.65 2.86 0.99
CA ILE A 92 12.06 3.77 2.06
C ILE A 92 11.92 3.10 3.43
N SER A 93 12.90 3.32 4.29
CA SER A 93 12.80 3.04 5.73
C SER A 93 12.31 4.29 6.43
N ASN A 94 11.23 4.20 7.20
CA ASN A 94 10.80 5.27 8.11
C ASN A 94 11.58 5.14 9.43
N ASN A 95 12.43 6.12 9.75
CA ASN A 95 13.32 6.04 10.90
C ASN A 95 12.60 6.36 12.22
N GLU A 96 11.38 6.89 12.19
CA GLU A 96 10.60 7.20 13.38
C GLU A 96 9.85 5.96 13.90
N ILE A 97 9.28 5.17 13.00
CA ILE A 97 8.47 3.98 13.36
C ILE A 97 9.17 2.64 13.04
N GLY A 98 10.32 2.67 12.36
CA GLY A 98 11.15 1.49 12.06
C GLY A 98 10.66 0.60 10.92
N ASN A 99 9.58 0.98 10.23
CA ASN A 99 9.05 0.19 9.11
C ASN A 99 9.84 0.45 7.81
N THR A 100 10.06 -0.61 7.03
CA THR A 100 10.71 -0.51 5.71
C THR A 100 9.91 -1.26 4.66
N GLY A 101 9.73 -0.62 3.50
CA GLY A 101 9.07 -1.21 2.35
C GLY A 101 8.87 -0.18 1.26
N ILE A 102 7.97 -0.46 0.32
CA ILE A 102 7.57 0.56 -0.65
C ILE A 102 6.52 1.51 -0.07
N VAL A 103 6.56 2.74 -0.52
CA VAL A 103 5.48 3.74 -0.40
C VAL A 103 5.00 4.13 -1.79
N PHE A 104 3.87 4.81 -1.89
CA PHE A 104 3.35 5.27 -3.18
C PHE A 104 3.51 6.78 -3.32
N GLU A 105 4.23 7.24 -4.34
CA GLU A 105 4.34 8.66 -4.66
C GLU A 105 3.13 9.12 -5.47
N HIS A 106 2.33 10.02 -4.89
CA HIS A 106 1.15 10.63 -5.51
C HIS A 106 1.12 12.14 -5.20
N LYS A 107 1.14 12.98 -6.23
CA LYS A 107 1.07 14.46 -6.14
C LYS A 107 2.01 15.07 -5.08
N ASP A 108 3.30 14.77 -5.18
CA ASP A 108 4.34 15.23 -4.25
C ASP A 108 4.19 14.77 -2.78
N CYS A 109 3.31 13.79 -2.54
CA CYS A 109 3.16 13.10 -1.27
C CYS A 109 3.56 11.63 -1.38
N PHE A 110 3.97 11.04 -0.26
CA PHE A 110 4.13 9.60 -0.09
C PHE A 110 2.97 9.06 0.75
N LEU A 111 2.21 8.14 0.15
CA LEU A 111 1.16 7.41 0.82
C LEU A 111 1.74 6.16 1.49
N ASN A 112 1.18 5.82 2.65
CA ASN A 112 1.62 4.72 3.51
C ASN A 112 3.04 4.88 4.10
N PHE A 113 3.72 6.02 3.99
CA PHE A 113 5.01 6.22 4.68
C PHE A 113 4.87 6.15 6.21
N THR A 114 3.81 6.77 6.71
CA THR A 114 3.28 6.59 8.07
C THR A 114 1.82 6.12 7.92
N PRO A 115 1.38 5.09 8.66
CA PRO A 115 0.00 4.60 8.54
C PRO A 115 -1.02 5.69 8.86
N GLY A 116 -2.02 5.86 7.99
CA GLY A 116 -3.09 6.84 8.18
C GLY A 116 -2.74 8.27 7.77
N GLU A 117 -1.52 8.51 7.27
CA GLU A 117 -1.05 9.86 6.95
C GLU A 117 -0.73 10.02 5.46
N ILE A 118 -1.03 11.22 4.94
CA ILE A 118 -0.48 11.72 3.68
C ILE A 118 0.74 12.56 4.03
N VAL A 119 1.94 12.04 3.74
CA VAL A 119 3.19 12.70 4.13
C VAL A 119 3.79 13.39 2.91
N LEU A 120 4.11 14.68 3.03
CA LEU A 120 4.83 15.40 1.98
C LEU A 120 6.16 14.70 1.69
N LYS A 121 6.51 14.58 0.40
CA LYS A 121 7.74 13.92 -0.05
C LYS A 121 8.99 14.44 0.66
N ASP A 122 9.15 15.76 0.74
CA ASP A 122 10.31 16.39 1.41
C ASP A 122 10.38 16.07 2.90
N THR A 123 9.23 15.91 3.55
CA THR A 123 9.15 15.53 4.97
C THR A 123 9.56 14.07 5.15
N ALA A 124 8.98 13.17 4.34
CA ALA A 124 9.32 11.74 4.38
C ALA A 124 10.80 11.49 4.08
N LEU A 125 11.41 12.24 3.15
CA LEU A 125 12.84 12.14 2.83
C LEU A 125 13.77 12.67 3.92
N LYS A 126 13.28 13.52 4.85
CA LYS A 126 14.03 13.92 6.05
C LYS A 126 13.90 12.89 7.17
N GLN A 127 12.75 12.23 7.27
CA GLN A 127 12.43 11.24 8.31
C GLN A 127 12.83 9.81 7.93
N GLY A 128 13.19 9.57 6.67
CA GLY A 128 13.44 8.24 6.16
C GLY A 128 14.72 8.12 5.34
N THR A 129 15.13 6.87 5.15
CA THR A 129 16.25 6.51 4.28
C THR A 129 15.71 5.91 2.99
N LEU A 130 15.85 6.65 1.89
CA LEU A 130 15.47 6.20 0.55
C LEU A 130 16.57 5.27 -0.01
N PHE A 131 16.21 4.05 -0.39
CA PHE A 131 17.14 3.08 -0.95
C PHE A 131 17.14 3.11 -2.48
N GLN A 132 15.95 3.04 -3.08
CA GLN A 132 15.76 3.08 -4.53
C GLN A 132 14.32 3.47 -4.85
N THR A 133 14.00 3.64 -6.13
CA THR A 133 12.64 3.91 -6.59
C THR A 133 12.31 3.00 -7.74
N HIS A 134 11.22 2.26 -7.60
CA HIS A 134 10.67 1.47 -8.71
C HIS A 134 9.71 2.31 -9.52
N LYS A 135 9.77 2.15 -10.84
CA LYS A 135 8.75 2.67 -11.76
C LYS A 135 8.20 1.49 -12.53
N LEU A 136 6.90 1.24 -12.38
CA LEU A 136 6.27 0.09 -13.02
C LEU A 136 4.84 0.38 -13.47
N PRO A 137 4.36 -0.27 -14.55
CA PRO A 137 2.99 -0.08 -15.02
C PRO A 137 1.97 -0.51 -13.97
N LEU A 138 0.89 0.26 -13.78
CA LEU A 138 -0.18 -0.04 -12.83
C LEU A 138 -0.70 -1.48 -12.98
N LYS A 139 -0.89 -1.95 -14.20
CA LYS A 139 -1.34 -3.32 -14.50
C LYS A 139 -0.51 -4.44 -13.85
N GLN A 140 0.76 -4.19 -13.51
CA GLN A 140 1.65 -5.19 -12.93
C GLN A 140 1.19 -5.63 -11.52
N ILE A 141 0.48 -4.78 -10.77
CA ILE A 141 0.01 -5.17 -9.42
C ILE A 141 -1.19 -6.14 -9.48
N TYR A 142 -1.77 -6.34 -10.66
CA TYR A 142 -2.91 -7.24 -10.92
C TYR A 142 -2.51 -8.54 -11.62
N SER A 143 -1.28 -8.63 -12.13
CA SER A 143 -0.76 -9.76 -12.92
C SER A 143 0.07 -10.73 -12.10
#